data_AF-A0A936N9W2-F1
#
_entry.id   AF-A0A936N9W2-F1
#
_cell.length_a   1.000
_cell.length_b   1.000
_cell.length_c   1.000
_cell.angle_alpha   90.00
_cell.angle_beta   90.00
_cell.angle_gamma   90.00
#
_symmetry.space_group_name_H-M   'P 1'
#
loop_
_entity.id
_entity.type
_entity.pdbx_description
1 polymer ?
#
loop_
_entity_poly.entity_id
_entity_poly.type
_entity_poly.pdbx_seq_one_letter_code
_entity_poly.pdbx_strand_id
1 'polypeptide(L)'
;MAVLLERRGHWPPVVSTMTMVEALQGRPGPDAPTNQFLKSCRIEPVVSERLARRAARLRTSAGRGSAVDALIVALAEPGGVVVTGDSSDICALAERADDVYVEAV
;
A
#
# COMPACT_ATOMS: atom_id res chain seq x y z
N MET A 1 -11.28 -7.88 -9.41
CA MET A 1 -10.70 -6.98 -8.39
C MET A 1 -11.23 -5.54 -8.54
N ALA A 2 -11.02 -4.87 -9.68
CA ALA A 2 -11.49 -3.49 -9.93
C ALA A 2 -12.97 -3.22 -9.59
N VAL A 3 -13.89 -4.10 -10.02
CA VAL A 3 -15.34 -3.96 -9.73
C VAL A 3 -15.66 -4.02 -8.23
N LEU A 4 -14.87 -4.75 -7.43
CA LEU A 4 -15.07 -4.81 -5.97
C LEU A 4 -14.61 -3.50 -5.31
N LEU A 5 -13.46 -2.96 -5.74
CA LEU A 5 -12.94 -1.67 -5.28
C LEU A 5 -13.90 -0.54 -5.65
N GLU A 6 -14.45 -0.55 -6.87
CA GLU A 6 -15.41 0.44 -7.34
C GLU A 6 -16.70 0.43 -6.50
N ARG A 7 -17.26 -0.75 -6.22
CA ARG A 7 -18.45 -0.89 -5.36
C ARG A 7 -18.23 -0.45 -3.92
N ARG A 8 -16.99 -0.53 -3.42
CA ARG A 8 -16.60 -0.09 -2.09
C ARG A 8 -16.12 1.37 -2.04
N GLY A 9 -16.11 2.08 -3.18
CA GLY A 9 -15.66 3.47 -3.26
C GLY A 9 -14.13 3.64 -3.17
N HIS A 10 -13.36 2.57 -3.34
CA HIS A 10 -11.89 2.56 -3.27
C HIS A 10 -11.23 2.70 -4.65
N TRP A 11 -11.99 3.08 -5.68
CA TRP A 11 -11.49 3.25 -7.05
C TRP A 11 -11.33 4.74 -7.43
N PRO A 12 -10.25 5.12 -8.13
CA PRO A 12 -9.09 4.30 -8.48
C PRO A 12 -8.17 4.09 -7.26
N PRO A 13 -7.59 2.89 -7.09
CA PRO A 13 -6.67 2.64 -6.00
C PRO A 13 -5.39 3.47 -6.17
N VAL A 14 -4.78 3.81 -5.04
CA VAL A 14 -3.46 4.46 -5.00
C VAL A 14 -2.39 3.38 -4.86
N VAL A 15 -1.38 3.42 -5.72
CA VAL A 15 -0.24 2.49 -5.66
C VAL A 15 1.05 3.30 -5.55
N SER A 16 1.83 3.06 -4.51
CA SER A 16 3.16 3.67 -4.39
C SER A 16 4.11 3.08 -5.43
N THR A 17 5.03 3.89 -5.95
CA THR A 17 6.16 3.36 -6.75
C THR A 17 7.00 2.34 -5.98
N MET A 18 7.02 2.39 -4.65
CA MET A 18 7.67 1.35 -3.84
C MET A 18 6.95 0.00 -3.93
N THR A 19 5.62 -0.02 -3.98
CA THR A 19 4.83 -1.23 -4.21
C THR A 19 5.07 -1.78 -5.62
N MET A 20 5.30 -0.91 -6.61
CA MET A 20 5.66 -1.35 -7.95
C MET A 20 7.00 -2.10 -7.97
N VAL A 21 7.97 -1.69 -7.13
CA VAL A 21 9.26 -2.40 -7.00
C VAL A 21 9.06 -3.83 -6.49
N GLU A 22 8.11 -4.06 -5.57
CA GLU A 22 7.81 -5.41 -5.06
C GLU A 22 6.98 -6.24 -6.03
N ALA A 23 6.08 -5.60 -6.79
CA ALA A 23 5.14 -6.27 -7.67
C ALA A 23 5.71 -6.61 -9.07
N LEU A 24 6.76 -5.94 -9.51
CA LEU A 24 7.33 -6.09 -10.86
C LEU A 24 8.65 -6.87 -10.84
N GLN A 25 8.88 -7.66 -11.88
CA GLN A 25 10.11 -8.42 -12.07
C GLN A 25 11.12 -7.68 -12.97
N GLY A 26 10.73 -6.54 -13.54
CA GLY A 26 11.52 -5.80 -14.52
C GLY A 26 11.56 -6.49 -15.89
N ARG A 27 10.57 -7.33 -16.21
CA ARG A 27 10.50 -8.13 -17.43
C ARG A 27 9.18 -7.86 -18.16
N PRO A 28 9.19 -7.27 -19.37
CA PRO A 28 7.97 -6.82 -20.03
C PRO A 28 6.88 -7.89 -20.22
N GLY A 29 7.26 -9.13 -20.52
CA GLY A 29 6.31 -10.24 -20.71
C GLY A 29 5.61 -10.63 -19.40
N PRO A 30 6.35 -11.14 -18.40
CA PRO A 30 5.80 -11.48 -17.08
C PRO A 30 5.04 -10.33 -16.41
N ASP A 31 5.51 -9.09 -16.56
CA ASP A 31 4.90 -7.92 -15.93
C ASP A 31 3.67 -7.39 -16.68
N ALA A 32 3.34 -7.91 -17.87
CA ALA A 32 2.27 -7.35 -18.71
C ALA A 32 0.90 -7.25 -17.99
N PRO A 33 0.42 -8.27 -17.25
CA PRO A 33 -0.84 -8.17 -16.51
C PRO A 33 -0.78 -7.12 -15.39
N THR A 34 0.30 -7.09 -14.62
CA THR A 34 0.52 -6.11 -13.55
C THR A 34 0.57 -4.69 -14.10
N ASN A 35 1.33 -4.47 -15.18
CA ASN A 35 1.40 -3.18 -15.86
C ASN A 35 0.05 -2.75 -16.42
N GLN A 36 -0.77 -3.69 -16.92
CA GLN A 36 -2.11 -3.36 -17.39
C GLN A 36 -3.03 -2.91 -16.25
N PHE A 37 -2.93 -3.53 -15.07
CA PHE A 37 -3.65 -3.07 -13.87
C PHE A 37 -3.15 -1.70 -13.40
N LEU A 38 -1.83 -1.49 -13.32
CA LEU A 38 -1.22 -0.23 -12.85
C LEU A 38 -1.66 0.99 -13.68
N LYS A 39 -1.95 0.83 -14.99
CA LYS A 39 -2.50 1.91 -15.83
C LYS A 39 -3.86 2.44 -15.37
N SER A 40 -4.58 1.65 -14.58
CA SER A 40 -5.89 2.02 -14.01
C SER A 40 -5.80 2.61 -12.60
N CYS A 41 -4.62 2.56 -11.99
CA CYS A 41 -4.34 3.07 -10.65
C CYS A 41 -3.84 4.51 -10.70
N ARG A 42 -3.99 5.24 -9.60
CA ARG A 42 -3.21 6.46 -9.35
C ARG A 42 -1.86 6.07 -8.78
N ILE A 43 -0.77 6.38 -9.48
CA ILE A 43 0.59 6.10 -9.02
C ILE A 43 1.07 7.25 -8.13
N GLU A 44 1.54 6.94 -6.92
CA GLU A 44 2.13 7.89 -5.98
C GLU A 44 3.66 7.73 -5.96
N PRO A 45 4.42 8.63 -6.61
CA PRO A 45 5.85 8.43 -6.83
C PRO A 45 6.76 8.94 -5.70
N VAL A 46 6.26 9.77 -4.77
CA VAL A 46 7.13 10.50 -3.84
C VAL A 46 7.08 9.93 -2.42
N VAL A 47 8.22 9.48 -1.93
CA VAL A 47 8.46 9.26 -0.50
C VAL A 47 9.18 10.46 0.08
N SER A 48 8.45 11.33 0.79
CA SER A 48 9.09 12.41 1.53
C SER A 48 9.87 11.87 2.74
N GLU A 49 10.91 12.59 3.18
CA GLU A 49 11.62 12.25 4.42
C GLU A 49 10.67 12.15 5.63
N ARG A 50 9.68 13.04 5.70
CA ARG A 50 8.64 13.01 6.74
C ARG A 50 7.87 11.70 6.72
N LEU A 51 7.45 11.25 5.55
CA LEU A 51 6.73 9.98 5.37
C LEU A 51 7.61 8.79 5.74
N ALA A 52 8.87 8.78 5.30
CA ALA A 52 9.83 7.74 5.64
C ALA A 52 10.07 7.64 7.16
N ARG A 53 10.23 8.78 7.85
CA ARG A 53 10.36 8.82 9.31
C ARG A 53 9.09 8.35 10.02
N ARG A 54 7.90 8.65 9.47
CA ARG A 54 6.63 8.14 10.01
C ARG A 54 6.54 6.62 9.85
N ALA A 55 6.80 6.10 8.67
CA ALA A 55 6.85 4.66 8.39
C ALA A 55 7.83 3.92 9.32
N ALA A 56 9.03 4.46 9.52
CA ALA A 56 10.03 3.89 10.44
C ALA A 56 9.49 3.77 11.87
N ARG A 57 8.80 4.80 12.37
CA ARG A 57 8.17 4.76 13.70
C ARG A 57 7.08 3.69 13.79
N LEU A 58 6.18 3.63 12.80
CA LEU A 58 5.12 2.62 12.74
C LEU A 58 5.72 1.21 12.77
N ARG A 59 6.72 0.95 11.94
CA ARG A 59 7.40 -0.35 11.86
C ARG A 59 8.06 -0.75 13.18
N THR A 60 8.77 0.17 13.82
CA THR A 60 9.39 -0.08 15.13
C THR A 60 8.34 -0.38 16.19
N SER A 61 7.24 0.37 16.22
CA SER A 61 6.18 0.16 17.20
C SER A 61 5.40 -1.14 16.96
N ALA A 62 5.12 -1.49 15.70
CA ALA A 62 4.41 -2.72 15.34
C ALA A 62 5.26 -3.98 15.58
N GLY A 63 6.58 -3.88 15.43
CA GLY A 63 7.52 -5.00 15.62
C GLY A 63 7.49 -6.04 14.48
N ARG A 64 6.70 -5.79 13.43
CA ARG A 64 6.52 -6.64 12.23
C ARG A 64 6.11 -5.79 11.03
N GLY A 65 6.00 -6.41 9.85
CA GLY A 65 5.79 -5.72 8.59
C GLY A 65 7.10 -5.27 7.91
N SER A 66 7.09 -5.28 6.59
CA SER A 66 8.21 -4.81 5.78
C SER A 66 8.37 -3.29 5.84
N ALA A 67 9.46 -2.76 5.28
CA ALA A 67 9.63 -1.32 5.13
C ALA A 67 8.59 -0.71 4.17
N VAL A 68 8.17 -1.46 3.15
CA VAL A 68 7.16 -1.01 2.18
C VAL A 68 5.78 -1.02 2.81
N ASP A 69 5.42 -2.06 3.58
CA ASP A 69 4.16 -2.12 4.31
C ASP A 69 3.98 -0.91 5.24
N ALA A 70 5.01 -0.61 6.03
CA ALA A 70 4.97 0.54 6.93
C ALA A 70 4.85 1.88 6.19
N LEU A 71 5.39 1.96 4.97
CA LEU A 71 5.28 3.12 4.10
C LEU A 71 3.89 3.26 3.49
N ILE A 72 3.28 2.16 3.06
CA ILE A 72 1.89 2.12 2.57
C ILE A 72 0.94 2.54 3.69
N VAL A 73 1.12 2.02 4.90
CA VAL A 73 0.28 2.40 6.05
C VAL A 73 0.47 3.88 6.40
N ALA A 74 1.70 4.38 6.44
CA ALA A 74 1.95 5.81 6.66
C ALA A 74 1.36 6.70 5.56
N LEU A 75 1.30 6.21 4.32
CA LEU A 75 0.70 6.94 3.19
C LEU A 75 -0.84 6.98 3.30
N ALA A 76 -1.44 5.94 3.89
CA ALA A 76 -2.87 5.88 4.15
C ALA A 76 -3.32 6.79 5.31
N GLU A 77 -2.38 7.36 6.08
CA GLU A 77 -2.72 8.29 7.15
C GLU A 77 -3.10 9.69 6.61
N PRO A 78 -4.13 10.35 7.19
CA PRO A 78 -5.21 9.79 8.01
C PRO A 78 -6.42 9.36 7.19
N GLY A 79 -7.20 8.40 7.69
CA GLY A 79 -8.52 8.04 7.15
C GLY A 79 -8.49 7.11 5.93
N GLY A 80 -7.33 6.62 5.52
CA GLY A 80 -7.17 5.76 4.34
C GLY A 80 -7.51 4.30 4.60
N VAL A 81 -7.72 3.56 3.51
CA VAL A 81 -7.93 2.11 3.52
C VAL A 81 -6.78 1.42 2.81
N VAL A 82 -6.14 0.46 3.49
CA VAL A 82 -5.13 -0.42 2.90
C VAL A 82 -5.78 -1.74 2.53
N VAL A 83 -5.77 -2.06 1.23
CA VAL A 83 -6.26 -3.34 0.69
C VAL A 83 -5.08 -4.30 0.55
N THR A 84 -5.14 -5.45 1.19
CA THR A 84 -3.98 -6.36 1.30
C THR A 84 -4.35 -7.84 1.32
N GLY A 85 -3.48 -8.68 0.75
CA GLY A 85 -3.52 -10.14 0.92
C GLY A 85 -2.80 -10.63 2.18
N ASP A 86 -1.91 -9.81 2.76
CA ASP A 86 -1.32 -10.05 4.08
C ASP A 86 -1.93 -9.09 5.10
N SER A 87 -3.06 -9.50 5.66
CA SER A 87 -3.75 -8.71 6.69
C SER A 87 -2.99 -8.70 8.02
N SER A 88 -2.14 -9.69 8.28
CA SER A 88 -1.55 -9.85 9.61
C SER A 88 -0.47 -8.79 9.87
N ASP A 89 0.40 -8.54 8.88
CA ASP A 89 1.43 -7.49 8.98
C ASP A 89 0.81 -6.08 8.92
N ILE A 90 -0.16 -5.88 8.01
CA ILE A 90 -0.79 -4.58 7.82
C ILE A 90 -1.67 -4.18 9.01
N CYS A 91 -2.41 -5.11 9.62
CA CYS A 91 -3.18 -4.80 10.84
C CYS A 91 -2.27 -4.36 11.98
N ALA A 92 -1.13 -5.04 12.20
CA ALA A 92 -0.20 -4.68 13.26
C ALA A 92 0.40 -3.27 13.09
N LEU A 93 0.59 -2.83 11.84
CA LEU A 93 1.00 -1.46 11.53
C LEU A 93 -0.15 -0.46 11.70
N ALA A 94 -1.35 -0.79 11.20
CA ALA A 94 -2.52 0.07 11.25
C ALA A 94 -2.99 0.36 12.69
N GLU A 95 -2.83 -0.60 13.62
CA GLU A 95 -3.07 -0.38 15.06
C GLU A 95 -2.25 0.77 15.68
N ARG A 96 -1.16 1.19 15.03
CA ARG A 96 -0.28 2.27 15.48
C ARG A 96 -0.40 3.53 14.62
N ALA A 97 -1.25 3.47 13.60
CA ALA A 97 -1.43 4.51 12.61
C ALA A 97 -2.64 5.38 12.94
N ASP A 98 -2.66 6.58 12.36
CA ASP A 98 -3.72 7.55 12.54
C ASP A 98 -4.88 7.23 11.59
N ASP A 99 -5.94 6.59 12.10
CA ASP A 99 -7.21 6.33 11.39
C ASP A 99 -7.04 5.55 10.07
N VAL A 100 -6.25 4.46 10.08
CA VAL A 100 -6.06 3.58 8.92
C VAL A 100 -6.91 2.32 9.06
N TYR A 101 -7.70 2.04 8.03
CA TYR A 101 -8.54 0.84 7.94
C TYR A 101 -7.88 -0.22 7.07
N VAL A 102 -8.12 -1.49 7.39
CA VAL A 102 -7.55 -2.62 6.64
C VAL A 102 -8.68 -3.43 6.02
N GLU A 103 -8.55 -3.70 4.72
CA GLU A 103 -9.46 -4.56 3.97
C GLU A 103 -8.68 -5.75 3.40
N ALA A 104 -8.99 -6.96 3.88
CA ALA A 104 -8.41 -8.18 3.36
C ALA A 104 -9.09 -8.61 2.03
N VAL A 105 -8.30 -9.14 1.10
CA VAL A 105 -8.77 -9.70 -0.19
C VAL A 105 -8.61 -11.21 -0.30
#